data_AF-A0A077WRN9-F1
#
_entry.id   AF-A0A077WRN9-F1
#
_cell.length_a   1.000
_cell.length_b   1.000
_cell.length_c   1.000
_cell.angle_alpha   90.00
_cell.angle_beta   90.00
_cell.angle_gamma   90.00
#
_symmetry.space_group_name_H-M   'P 1'
#
loop_
_entity.id
_entity.type
_entity.pdbx_description
1 polymer ?
#
loop_
_entity_poly.entity_id
_entity_poly.type
_entity_poly.pdbx_seq_one_letter_code
_entity_poly.pdbx_strand_id
1 'polypeptide(L)'
;MASILKSSHVLSSEVKFEALLNNTIQIILENSGDERDAIVVKEAKFGIGAYGNQQEEETIVTYEEPERISKNSTLVSSQIINHTIHTSESIFIPDVKQDARFAVAPLFERAGKKSVICMPIIHKMTTVGCIFLEGAIGFFTRRHITVLGILCQQMETSLTNATLFKSVRRVTIANIKMIEMQKQALEKHDAIFLANMSHEIRTPFSGFFSMITLLSETKLDPAQYDLVRTAKSSCEGLLQIIDDLLYFSKLQAGKV
;
A
#
# COMPACT_ATOMS: atom_id res chain seq x y z
N MET A 1 9.70 12.19 -22.70
CA MET A 1 8.56 12.79 -21.97
C MET A 1 7.26 12.04 -22.25
N ALA A 2 6.95 11.68 -23.50
CA ALA A 2 5.77 10.85 -23.81
C ALA A 2 5.74 9.47 -23.11
N SER A 3 6.91 8.87 -22.83
CA SER A 3 6.98 7.57 -22.11
C SER A 3 6.52 7.68 -20.66
N ILE A 4 7.09 8.61 -19.87
CA ILE A 4 6.77 8.79 -18.44
C ILE A 4 5.31 9.22 -18.23
N LEU A 5 4.73 10.05 -19.11
CA LEU A 5 3.30 10.42 -19.01
C LEU A 5 2.37 9.24 -19.29
N LYS A 6 2.73 8.34 -20.23
CA LYS A 6 2.01 7.07 -20.42
C LYS A 6 2.14 6.17 -19.20
N SER A 7 3.35 6.04 -18.66
CA SER A 7 3.59 5.18 -17.50
C SER A 7 2.98 5.73 -16.20
N SER A 8 2.84 7.05 -16.08
CA SER A 8 2.12 7.72 -14.99
C SER A 8 0.65 7.28 -14.93
N HIS A 9 -0.01 7.08 -16.09
CA HIS A 9 -1.38 6.56 -16.11
C HIS A 9 -1.45 5.12 -15.61
N VAL A 10 -0.48 4.28 -15.99
CA VAL A 10 -0.39 2.88 -15.52
C VAL A 10 -0.29 2.82 -14.00
N LEU A 11 0.59 3.64 -13.40
CA LEU A 11 0.73 3.72 -11.94
C LEU A 11 -0.55 4.18 -11.25
N SER A 12 -1.27 5.15 -11.83
CA SER A 12 -2.51 5.68 -11.24
C SER A 12 -3.66 4.69 -11.24
N SER A 13 -3.67 3.72 -12.17
CA SER A 13 -4.71 2.69 -12.30
C SER A 13 -4.41 1.40 -11.53
N GLU A 14 -3.21 1.25 -10.98
CA GLU A 14 -2.79 0.01 -10.35
C GLU A 14 -3.33 -0.10 -8.92
N VAL A 15 -4.07 -1.18 -8.67
CA VAL A 15 -4.75 -1.44 -7.39
C VAL A 15 -3.91 -2.39 -6.53
N LYS A 16 -3.08 -3.24 -7.16
CA LYS A 16 -2.24 -4.19 -6.45
C LYS A 16 -0.94 -3.52 -6.01
N PHE A 17 -0.67 -3.59 -4.71
CA PHE A 17 0.51 -2.97 -4.11
C PHE A 17 1.81 -3.50 -4.71
N GLU A 18 1.98 -4.81 -4.90
CA GLU A 18 3.22 -5.35 -5.46
C GLU A 18 3.42 -4.93 -6.93
N ALA A 19 2.35 -4.95 -7.72
CA ALA A 19 2.39 -4.54 -9.13
C ALA A 19 2.72 -3.05 -9.27
N LEU A 20 2.19 -2.21 -8.37
CA LEU A 20 2.52 -0.78 -8.33
C LEU A 20 4.02 -0.57 -8.11
N LEU A 21 4.60 -1.26 -7.13
CA LEU A 21 6.01 -1.14 -6.81
C LEU A 21 6.89 -1.65 -7.95
N ASN A 22 6.56 -2.82 -8.52
CA ASN A 22 7.29 -3.39 -9.65
C ASN A 22 7.29 -2.45 -10.86
N ASN A 23 6.11 -1.98 -11.27
CA ASN A 23 5.96 -1.05 -12.38
C ASN A 23 6.73 0.26 -12.14
N THR A 24 6.75 0.75 -10.90
CA THR A 24 7.50 1.96 -10.57
C THR A 24 9.00 1.76 -10.76
N ILE A 25 9.57 0.69 -10.18
CA ILE A 25 10.99 0.33 -10.37
C ILE A 25 11.30 0.19 -11.86
N GLN A 26 10.46 -0.52 -12.62
CA GLN A 26 10.65 -0.66 -14.06
C GLN A 26 10.70 0.69 -14.77
N ILE A 27 9.78 1.61 -14.47
CA ILE A 27 9.77 2.96 -15.06
C ILE A 27 11.03 3.74 -14.67
N ILE A 28 11.48 3.61 -13.43
CA ILE A 28 12.71 4.24 -12.94
C ILE A 28 13.88 3.69 -13.75
N LEU A 29 14.14 2.38 -13.71
CA LEU A 29 15.22 1.73 -14.46
C LEU A 29 15.25 2.10 -15.96
N GLU A 30 14.09 2.19 -16.61
CA GLU A 30 13.98 2.60 -18.03
C GLU A 30 14.33 4.07 -18.29
N ASN A 31 14.20 4.96 -17.30
CA ASN A 31 14.32 6.41 -17.47
C ASN A 31 15.46 7.07 -16.71
N SER A 32 16.01 6.44 -15.66
CA SER A 32 17.06 6.99 -14.81
C SER A 32 18.41 6.32 -14.94
N GLY A 33 18.55 5.26 -15.77
CA GLY A 33 19.80 4.56 -16.08
C GLY A 33 20.69 4.30 -14.85
N ASP A 34 20.03 4.15 -13.71
CA ASP A 34 20.57 3.86 -12.42
C ASP A 34 21.02 2.41 -12.37
N GLU A 35 22.01 2.16 -11.52
CA GLU A 35 22.48 0.79 -11.34
C GLU A 35 21.55 0.02 -10.40
N ARG A 36 21.05 0.73 -9.39
CA ARG A 36 20.18 0.19 -8.35
C ARG A 36 19.17 1.22 -7.88
N ASP A 37 17.94 0.79 -7.71
CA ASP A 37 16.87 1.56 -7.09
C ASP A 37 16.13 0.75 -6.02
N ALA A 38 15.51 1.46 -5.10
CA ALA A 38 14.69 0.89 -4.07
C ALA A 38 13.53 1.80 -3.72
N ILE A 39 12.38 1.19 -3.46
CA ILE A 39 11.23 1.88 -2.90
C ILE A 39 11.07 1.45 -1.45
N VAL A 40 11.19 2.42 -0.55
CA VAL A 40 10.93 2.26 0.87
C VAL A 40 9.51 2.69 1.15
N VAL A 41 8.76 1.84 1.85
CA VAL A 41 7.36 2.08 2.20
C VAL A 41 7.17 1.99 3.71
N LYS A 42 6.20 2.75 4.22
CA LYS A 42 5.80 2.73 5.62
C LYS A 42 4.57 1.86 5.82
N GLU A 43 4.75 0.70 6.44
CA GLU A 43 3.65 -0.04 7.07
C GLU A 43 3.67 0.21 8.58
N ALA A 44 4.01 -0.80 9.40
CA ALA A 44 4.25 -0.60 10.82
C ALA A 44 5.57 0.14 11.09
N LYS A 45 6.57 -0.11 10.25
CA LYS A 45 7.89 0.52 10.22
C LYS A 45 8.27 0.76 8.76
N PHE A 46 9.26 1.61 8.53
CA PHE A 46 9.84 1.76 7.20
C PHE A 46 10.66 0.53 6.84
N GLY A 47 10.41 0.00 5.64
CA GLY A 47 11.11 -1.14 5.07
C GLY A 47 11.15 -1.07 3.54
N ILE A 48 11.98 -1.91 2.94
CA ILE A 48 12.14 -1.99 1.49
C ILE A 48 10.95 -2.78 0.93
N GLY A 49 10.08 -2.12 0.16
CA GLY A 49 8.95 -2.76 -0.50
C GLY A 49 9.33 -3.34 -1.87
N ALA A 50 10.27 -2.69 -2.56
CA ALA A 50 10.80 -3.18 -3.82
C ALA A 50 12.23 -2.70 -4.04
N TYR A 51 12.97 -3.46 -4.84
CA TYR A 51 14.36 -3.21 -5.20
C TYR A 51 14.57 -3.60 -6.65
N GLY A 52 15.32 -2.79 -7.40
CA GLY A 52 15.76 -3.10 -8.75
C GLY A 52 17.28 -3.05 -8.84
N ASN A 53 17.83 -3.95 -9.65
CA ASN A 53 19.25 -4.01 -9.96
C ASN A 53 19.47 -4.41 -11.41
N GLN A 54 20.10 -3.54 -12.19
CA GLN A 54 20.36 -3.82 -13.62
C GLN A 54 21.44 -4.90 -13.85
N GLN A 55 22.15 -5.33 -12.82
CA GLN A 55 23.27 -6.29 -12.92
C GLN A 55 22.91 -7.74 -12.58
N GLU A 56 21.67 -8.02 -12.15
CA GLU A 56 21.22 -9.36 -11.73
C GLU A 56 20.29 -10.03 -12.75
N GLU A 57 20.21 -11.37 -12.73
CA GLU A 57 19.27 -12.15 -13.57
C GLU A 57 17.80 -11.80 -13.27
N GLU A 58 17.48 -11.58 -11.99
CA GLU A 58 16.19 -11.08 -11.54
C GLU A 58 16.30 -9.58 -11.29
N THR A 59 15.90 -8.79 -12.29
CA THR A 59 16.15 -7.34 -12.34
C THR A 59 15.31 -6.55 -11.34
N ILE A 60 14.19 -7.09 -10.86
CA ILE A 60 13.26 -6.43 -9.94
C ILE A 60 12.73 -7.46 -8.92
N VAL A 61 12.87 -7.13 -7.64
CA VAL A 61 12.36 -7.93 -6.51
C VAL A 61 11.33 -7.09 -5.75
N THR A 62 10.16 -7.68 -5.48
CA THR A 62 9.11 -7.08 -4.64
C THR A 62 8.86 -7.92 -3.41
N TYR A 63 8.58 -7.25 -2.29
CA TYR A 63 8.35 -7.89 -1.00
C TYR A 63 6.90 -7.67 -0.55
N GLU A 64 6.19 -8.77 -0.23
CA GLU A 64 4.82 -8.71 0.32
C GLU A 64 4.81 -8.04 1.71
N GLU A 65 5.82 -8.34 2.53
CA GLU A 65 6.12 -7.62 3.77
C GLU A 65 7.45 -6.86 3.62
N PRO A 66 7.49 -5.53 3.84
CA PRO A 66 8.69 -4.74 3.60
C PRO A 66 9.92 -5.24 4.36
N GLU A 67 11.02 -5.47 3.64
CA GLU A 67 12.26 -5.95 4.24
C GLU A 67 12.85 -4.91 5.20
N ARG A 68 13.33 -5.35 6.37
CA ARG A 68 13.86 -4.45 7.38
C ARG A 68 15.17 -3.82 6.92
N ILE A 69 15.22 -2.49 6.97
CA ILE A 69 16.45 -1.73 6.69
C ILE A 69 17.37 -1.81 7.91
N SER A 70 18.40 -2.65 7.81
CA SER A 70 19.47 -2.72 8.82
C SER A 70 20.55 -1.64 8.59
N LYS A 71 21.34 -1.31 9.62
CA LYS A 71 22.46 -0.36 9.49
C LYS A 71 23.50 -0.82 8.46
N ASN A 72 23.63 -2.14 8.27
CA ASN A 72 24.58 -2.78 7.37
C ASN A 72 23.90 -3.32 6.11
N SER A 73 22.73 -2.79 5.75
CA SER A 73 22.05 -3.19 4.51
C SER A 73 22.97 -2.96 3.31
N THR A 74 23.04 -3.97 2.45
CA THR A 74 23.78 -3.93 1.18
C THR A 74 22.94 -3.44 0.01
N LEU A 75 21.63 -3.25 0.23
CA LEU A 75 20.67 -2.82 -0.78
C LEU A 75 20.53 -1.30 -0.78
N VAL A 76 20.49 -0.68 0.41
CA VAL A 76 20.22 0.76 0.56
C VAL A 76 20.98 1.38 1.73
N SER A 77 21.25 2.69 1.64
CA SER A 77 21.85 3.43 2.75
C SER A 77 20.81 3.84 3.78
N SER A 78 20.80 3.14 4.93
CA SER A 78 19.91 3.47 6.05
C SER A 78 20.06 4.91 6.56
N GLN A 79 21.27 5.50 6.49
CA GLN A 79 21.50 6.88 6.92
C GLN A 79 20.83 7.89 6.00
N ILE A 80 20.95 7.71 4.69
CA ILE A 80 20.32 8.58 3.69
C ILE A 80 18.80 8.46 3.79
N ILE A 81 18.28 7.22 3.83
CA ILE A 81 16.84 6.96 3.96
C ILE A 81 16.29 7.60 5.23
N ASN A 82 16.93 7.38 6.38
CA ASN A 82 16.48 7.97 7.63
C ASN A 82 16.52 9.49 7.56
N HIS A 83 17.58 10.09 7.01
CA HIS A 83 17.64 11.54 6.86
C HIS A 83 16.46 12.06 6.04
N THR A 84 16.23 11.51 4.84
CA THR A 84 15.12 11.87 3.96
C THR A 84 13.76 11.74 4.65
N ILE A 85 13.55 10.66 5.42
CA ILE A 85 12.30 10.45 6.15
C ILE A 85 12.10 11.51 7.22
N HIS A 86 13.14 11.89 7.96
CA HIS A 86 13.04 12.87 9.05
C HIS A 86 12.93 14.30 8.54
N THR A 87 13.63 14.66 7.47
CA THR A 87 13.59 16.03 6.92
C THR A 87 12.44 16.25 5.95
N SER A 88 11.91 15.18 5.34
CA SER A 88 10.92 15.27 4.25
C SER A 88 11.42 16.08 3.04
N GLU A 89 12.75 16.12 2.83
CA GLU A 89 13.37 16.84 1.73
C GLU A 89 14.02 15.86 0.74
N SER A 90 13.93 16.17 -0.55
CA SER A 90 14.66 15.44 -1.59
C SER A 90 16.15 15.70 -1.48
N ILE A 91 16.93 14.64 -1.42
CA ILE A 91 18.39 14.68 -1.35
C ILE A 91 18.96 14.26 -2.70
N PHE A 92 19.88 15.06 -3.23
CA PHE A 92 20.72 14.67 -4.35
C PHE A 92 22.20 14.81 -3.94
N ILE A 93 22.94 13.72 -4.04
CA ILE A 93 24.37 13.65 -3.70
C ILE A 93 25.12 13.27 -4.98
N PRO A 94 25.85 14.21 -5.62
CA PRO A 94 26.59 13.95 -6.84
C PRO A 94 27.77 12.98 -6.67
N ASP A 95 28.42 13.00 -5.50
CA ASP A 95 29.48 12.08 -5.11
C ASP A 95 29.39 11.81 -3.61
N VAL A 96 28.99 10.59 -3.24
CA VAL A 96 28.78 10.23 -1.83
C VAL A 96 30.08 10.27 -1.02
N LYS A 97 31.24 10.01 -1.62
CA LYS A 97 32.52 10.06 -0.90
C LYS A 97 32.93 11.48 -0.50
N GLN A 98 32.40 12.49 -1.18
CA GLN A 98 32.70 13.90 -0.89
C GLN A 98 31.67 14.53 0.05
N ASP A 99 30.54 13.86 0.31
CA ASP A 99 29.51 14.37 1.21
C ASP A 99 29.82 13.97 2.66
N ALA A 100 30.24 14.95 3.47
CA ALA A 100 30.62 14.75 4.87
C ALA A 100 29.50 14.13 5.73
N ARG A 101 28.23 14.22 5.31
CA ARG A 101 27.09 13.66 6.04
C ARG A 101 26.95 12.15 5.85
N PHE A 102 27.40 11.62 4.71
CA PHE A 102 27.06 10.26 4.26
C PHE A 102 28.26 9.43 3.77
N ALA A 103 29.47 10.00 3.73
CA ALA A 103 30.67 9.34 3.21
C ALA A 103 31.09 8.06 3.96
N VAL A 104 30.62 7.84 5.20
CA VAL A 104 31.03 6.72 6.07
C VAL A 104 29.98 5.58 6.09
N ALA A 105 29.00 5.59 5.18
CA ALA A 105 27.98 4.53 5.19
C ALA A 105 28.60 3.19 4.69
N PRO A 106 28.36 2.05 5.38
CA PRO A 106 28.95 0.74 5.04
C PRO A 106 28.72 0.30 3.58
N LEU A 107 27.61 0.74 2.98
CA LEU A 107 27.27 0.49 1.59
C LEU A 107 28.34 1.04 0.62
N PHE A 108 28.84 2.25 0.86
CA PHE A 108 29.71 2.98 -0.08
C PHE A 108 31.20 2.75 0.18
N GLU A 109 31.56 2.17 1.32
CA GLU A 109 32.91 1.60 1.50
C GLU A 109 33.17 0.47 0.49
N ARG A 110 32.13 -0.29 0.13
CA ARG A 110 32.21 -1.44 -0.80
C ARG A 110 31.90 -1.08 -2.25
N ALA A 111 30.95 -0.17 -2.49
CA ALA A 111 30.42 0.12 -3.84
C ALA A 111 31.24 1.12 -4.68
N GLY A 112 32.28 1.76 -4.10
CA GLY A 112 33.12 2.71 -4.83
C GLY A 112 32.52 4.12 -4.92
N LYS A 113 32.80 4.84 -6.01
CA LYS A 113 32.33 6.23 -6.24
C LYS A 113 30.92 6.21 -6.85
N LYS A 114 29.92 6.67 -6.09
CA LYS A 114 28.51 6.66 -6.49
C LYS A 114 27.86 8.03 -6.32
N SER A 115 26.83 8.28 -7.11
CA SER A 115 25.87 9.36 -6.90
C SER A 115 24.55 8.76 -6.42
N VAL A 116 23.79 9.53 -5.63
CA VAL A 116 22.56 9.07 -5.01
C VAL A 116 21.47 10.13 -5.12
N ILE A 117 20.25 9.69 -5.45
CA ILE A 117 19.03 10.47 -5.26
C ILE A 117 18.18 9.76 -4.21
N CYS A 118 17.65 10.51 -3.25
CA CYS A 118 16.62 10.00 -2.36
C CYS A 118 15.48 11.02 -2.29
N MET A 119 14.29 10.61 -2.73
CA MET A 119 13.11 11.49 -2.79
C MET A 119 12.01 10.95 -1.89
N PRO A 120 11.48 11.77 -0.96
CA PRO A 120 10.41 11.34 -0.08
C PRO A 120 9.09 11.21 -0.86
N ILE A 121 8.31 10.19 -0.52
CA ILE A 121 6.91 10.07 -0.90
C ILE A 121 6.11 10.62 0.28
N ILE A 122 5.50 11.79 0.09
CA ILE A 122 4.84 12.54 1.15
C ILE A 122 3.35 12.51 0.88
N HIS A 123 2.58 12.00 1.83
CA HIS A 123 1.13 12.15 1.81
C HIS A 123 0.70 13.20 2.84
N LYS A 124 0.05 14.27 2.36
CA LYS A 124 -0.29 15.47 3.14
C LYS A 124 0.96 16.10 3.76
N MET A 125 1.24 15.80 5.03
CA MET A 125 2.38 16.32 5.81
C MET A 125 3.19 15.19 6.44
N THR A 126 2.99 13.95 5.99
CA THR A 126 3.65 12.77 6.54
C THR A 126 4.35 11.98 5.46
N THR A 127 5.62 11.65 5.71
CA THR A 127 6.38 10.76 4.82
C THR A 127 5.84 9.33 4.95
N VAL A 128 5.31 8.81 3.84
CA VAL A 128 4.78 7.44 3.72
C VAL A 128 5.78 6.49 3.07
N GLY A 129 6.88 7.03 2.54
CA GLY A 129 7.95 6.26 1.94
C GLY A 129 9.04 7.15 1.35
N CYS A 130 9.99 6.55 0.65
CA CYS A 130 10.93 7.27 -0.19
C CYS A 130 11.43 6.39 -1.32
N ILE A 131 11.77 7.00 -2.45
CA ILE A 131 12.49 6.35 -3.54
C ILE A 131 13.98 6.63 -3.32
N PHE A 132 14.80 5.59 -3.39
CA PHE A 132 16.25 5.66 -3.33
C PHE A 132 16.81 5.17 -4.66
N LEU A 133 17.72 5.93 -5.25
CA LEU A 133 18.41 5.56 -6.49
C LEU A 133 19.91 5.72 -6.29
N GLU A 134 20.66 4.76 -6.80
CA GLU A 134 22.12 4.73 -6.84
C GLU A 134 22.59 4.58 -8.29
N GLY A 135 23.55 5.41 -8.69
CA GLY A 135 24.15 5.34 -10.01
C GLY A 135 25.59 5.86 -10.05
N ALA A 136 26.21 5.76 -11.22
CA ALA A 136 27.54 6.31 -11.45
C ALA A 136 27.57 7.84 -11.26
N ILE A 137 28.73 8.39 -10.88
CA ILE A 137 28.92 9.84 -10.78
C ILE A 137 28.66 10.50 -12.14
N GLY A 138 27.94 11.62 -12.13
CA GLY A 138 27.63 12.40 -13.33
C GLY A 138 26.46 11.87 -14.16
N PHE A 139 25.87 10.73 -13.77
CA PHE A 139 24.71 10.16 -14.46
C PHE A 139 23.44 10.95 -14.16
N PHE A 140 23.22 11.29 -12.88
CA PHE A 140 22.02 12.00 -12.47
C PHE A 140 22.05 13.48 -12.88
N THR A 141 20.96 13.94 -13.50
CA THR A 141 20.77 15.32 -13.96
C THR A 141 19.56 15.95 -13.29
N ARG A 142 19.40 17.27 -13.38
CA ARG A 142 18.18 17.97 -12.92
C ARG A 142 16.90 17.42 -13.56
N ARG A 143 16.98 16.94 -14.80
CA ARG A 143 15.84 16.33 -15.49
C ARG A 143 15.37 15.06 -14.79
N HIS A 144 16.28 14.22 -14.29
CA HIS A 144 15.92 13.03 -13.52
C HIS A 144 15.17 13.41 -12.25
N ILE A 145 15.64 14.43 -11.52
CA ILE A 145 14.94 14.94 -10.32
C ILE A 145 13.52 15.42 -10.64
N THR A 146 13.33 16.18 -11.74
CA THR A 146 12.00 16.65 -12.13
C THR A 146 11.05 15.49 -12.49
N VAL A 147 11.54 14.51 -13.24
CA VAL A 147 10.77 13.32 -13.63
C VAL A 147 10.40 12.48 -12.42
N LEU A 148 11.39 12.19 -11.56
CA LEU A 148 11.18 11.41 -10.33
C LEU A 148 10.23 12.12 -9.38
N GLY A 149 10.24 13.45 -9.31
CA GLY A 149 9.26 14.21 -8.53
C GLY A 149 7.82 13.98 -8.99
N ILE A 150 7.57 13.94 -10.30
CA ILE A 150 6.23 13.62 -10.84
C ILE A 150 5.85 12.18 -10.49
N LEU A 151 6.78 11.23 -10.63
CA LEU A 151 6.55 9.83 -10.27
C LEU A 151 6.25 9.67 -8.77
N CYS A 152 6.98 10.36 -7.89
CA CYS A 152 6.74 10.35 -6.45
C CYS A 152 5.32 10.82 -6.11
N GLN A 153 4.81 11.85 -6.79
CA GLN A 153 3.45 12.35 -6.57
C GLN A 153 2.38 11.34 -7.03
N GLN A 154 2.63 10.62 -8.12
CA GLN A 154 1.73 9.57 -8.59
C GLN A 154 1.76 8.35 -7.67
N MET A 155 2.96 7.97 -7.22
CA MET A 155 3.14 6.93 -6.21
C MET A 155 2.45 7.26 -4.90
N GLU A 156 2.49 8.52 -4.44
CA GLU A 156 1.76 8.93 -3.24
C GLU A 156 0.26 8.55 -3.35
N THR A 157 -0.35 8.91 -4.48
CA THR A 157 -1.77 8.66 -4.74
C THR A 157 -2.05 7.15 -4.74
N SER A 158 -1.24 6.39 -5.49
CA SER A 158 -1.44 4.94 -5.62
C SER A 158 -1.10 4.16 -4.35
N LEU A 159 -0.10 4.59 -3.57
CA LEU A 159 0.25 3.99 -2.29
C LEU A 159 -0.84 4.22 -1.23
N THR A 160 -1.43 5.42 -1.24
CA THR A 160 -2.57 5.75 -0.38
C THR A 160 -3.77 4.89 -0.71
N ASN A 161 -4.08 4.74 -2.00
CA ASN A 161 -5.13 3.85 -2.49
C ASN A 161 -4.85 2.40 -2.08
N ALA A 162 -3.70 1.85 -2.42
CA ALA A 162 -3.37 0.46 -2.10
C ALA A 162 -3.39 0.18 -0.58
N THR A 163 -2.95 1.13 0.26
CA THR A 163 -3.05 1.03 1.73
C THR A 163 -4.51 1.04 2.22
N LEU A 164 -5.35 1.89 1.64
CA LEU A 164 -6.79 1.91 1.91
C LEU A 164 -7.43 0.57 1.54
N PHE A 165 -7.15 0.05 0.33
CA PHE A 165 -7.64 -1.26 -0.14
C PHE A 165 -7.18 -2.41 0.77
N LYS A 166 -5.91 -2.44 1.19
CA LYS A 166 -5.38 -3.46 2.13
C LYS A 166 -6.08 -3.38 3.49
N SER A 167 -6.41 -2.18 3.95
CA SER A 167 -7.14 -1.98 5.21
C SER A 167 -8.60 -2.41 5.11
N VAL A 168 -9.29 -2.06 4.01
CA VAL A 168 -10.65 -2.51 3.72
C VAL A 168 -10.70 -4.04 3.63
N ARG A 169 -9.78 -4.67 2.89
CA ARG A 169 -9.70 -6.14 2.76
C ARG A 169 -9.50 -6.83 4.10
N ARG A 170 -8.63 -6.30 4.98
CA ARG A 170 -8.44 -6.84 6.34
C ARG A 170 -9.73 -6.82 7.16
N VAL A 171 -10.45 -5.70 7.12
CA VAL A 171 -11.75 -5.57 7.80
C VAL A 171 -12.77 -6.55 7.23
N THR A 172 -12.86 -6.68 5.90
CA THR A 172 -13.79 -7.63 5.25
C THR A 172 -13.50 -9.08 5.65
N ILE A 173 -12.23 -9.51 5.63
CA ILE A 173 -11.86 -10.88 6.02
C ILE A 173 -12.16 -11.13 7.51
N ALA A 174 -11.85 -10.16 8.37
CA ALA A 174 -12.17 -10.26 9.79
C ALA A 174 -13.69 -10.35 10.03
N ASN A 175 -14.48 -9.57 9.30
CA ASN A 175 -15.94 -9.62 9.36
C ASN A 175 -16.48 -10.97 8.89
N ILE A 176 -16.04 -11.48 7.73
CA ILE A 176 -16.46 -12.80 7.22
C ILE A 176 -16.16 -13.89 8.25
N LYS A 177 -14.96 -13.89 8.82
CA LYS A 177 -14.57 -14.86 9.84
C LYS A 177 -15.42 -14.74 11.11
N MET A 178 -15.75 -13.52 11.52
CA MET A 178 -16.66 -13.27 12.65
C MET A 178 -18.06 -13.80 12.37
N ILE A 179 -18.57 -13.63 11.16
CA ILE A 179 -19.87 -14.14 10.74
C ILE A 179 -19.87 -15.67 10.69
N GLU A 180 -18.82 -16.30 10.17
CA GLU A 180 -18.70 -17.76 10.17
C GLU A 180 -18.68 -18.33 11.59
N MET A 181 -17.92 -17.71 12.51
CA MET A 181 -17.91 -18.11 13.92
C MET A 181 -19.28 -17.95 14.58
N GLN A 182 -19.98 -16.84 14.28
CA GLN A 182 -21.34 -16.62 14.78
C GLN A 182 -22.30 -17.66 14.21
N LYS A 183 -22.25 -17.96 12.91
CA LYS A 183 -23.08 -19.00 12.27
C LYS A 183 -22.84 -20.38 12.90
N GLN A 184 -21.59 -20.76 13.14
CA GLN A 184 -21.25 -22.03 13.79
C GLN A 184 -21.72 -22.10 15.26
N ALA A 185 -21.69 -20.97 15.99
CA ALA A 185 -22.26 -20.89 17.32
C ALA A 185 -23.80 -20.96 17.29
N LEU A 186 -24.41 -20.42 16.23
CA LEU A 186 -25.85 -20.38 16.00
C LEU A 186 -26.45 -21.73 15.61
N GLU A 187 -25.69 -22.54 14.87
CA GLU A 187 -26.03 -23.94 14.57
C GLU A 187 -26.05 -24.81 15.84
N LYS A 188 -25.45 -24.33 16.96
CA LYS A 188 -25.29 -25.12 18.17
C LYS A 188 -26.48 -25.10 19.14
N HIS A 189 -27.19 -24.00 19.48
CA HIS A 189 -28.38 -24.08 20.36
C HIS A 189 -29.33 -22.85 20.37
N ASP A 190 -30.64 -23.16 20.50
CA ASP A 190 -31.86 -22.41 20.88
C ASP A 190 -32.42 -21.24 20.03
N ALA A 191 -33.59 -21.49 19.41
CA ALA A 191 -34.37 -20.55 18.60
C ALA A 191 -34.72 -19.22 19.30
N ILE A 192 -34.82 -19.20 20.63
CA ILE A 192 -35.11 -17.98 21.42
C ILE A 192 -33.86 -17.10 21.56
N PHE A 193 -32.67 -17.69 21.66
CA PHE A 193 -31.39 -16.95 21.69
C PHE A 193 -31.12 -16.25 20.35
N LEU A 194 -31.42 -16.97 19.27
CA LEU A 194 -31.41 -16.51 17.88
C LEU A 194 -32.17 -15.20 17.66
N ALA A 195 -33.44 -15.12 18.11
CA ALA A 195 -34.28 -13.95 17.91
C ALA A 195 -33.78 -12.69 18.65
N ASN A 196 -33.20 -12.86 19.84
CA ASN A 196 -32.65 -11.76 20.63
C ASN A 196 -31.33 -11.25 20.04
N MET A 197 -30.43 -12.15 19.63
CA MET A 197 -29.14 -11.80 19.03
C MET A 197 -29.28 -11.13 17.66
N SER A 198 -30.29 -11.49 16.86
CA SER A 198 -30.52 -10.84 15.57
C SER A 198 -30.70 -9.32 15.69
N HIS A 199 -31.33 -8.81 16.75
CA HIS A 199 -31.49 -7.37 16.96
C HIS A 199 -30.16 -6.67 17.33
N GLU A 200 -29.34 -7.33 18.14
CA GLU A 200 -28.02 -6.81 18.55
C GLU A 200 -27.00 -6.85 17.40
N ILE A 201 -27.14 -7.80 16.47
CA ILE A 201 -26.30 -7.88 15.26
C ILE A 201 -26.81 -6.92 14.17
N ARG A 202 -28.14 -6.78 14.01
CA ARG A 202 -28.72 -5.88 12.99
C ARG A 202 -28.29 -4.43 13.20
N THR A 203 -28.25 -3.96 14.45
CA THR A 203 -27.93 -2.55 14.76
C THR A 203 -26.54 -2.09 14.26
N PRO A 204 -25.42 -2.76 14.59
CA PRO A 204 -24.10 -2.40 14.05
C PRO A 204 -24.01 -2.64 12.53
N PHE A 205 -24.67 -3.67 11.99
CA PHE A 205 -24.69 -3.93 10.53
C PHE A 205 -25.44 -2.87 9.74
N SER A 206 -26.57 -2.36 10.23
CA SER A 206 -27.28 -1.23 9.64
C SER A 206 -26.43 0.04 9.67
N GLY A 207 -25.60 0.21 10.72
CA GLY A 207 -24.59 1.26 10.78
C GLY A 207 -23.52 1.12 9.69
N PHE A 208 -22.92 -0.06 9.53
CA PHE A 208 -21.96 -0.33 8.46
C PHE A 208 -22.56 -0.15 7.07
N PHE A 209 -23.77 -0.66 6.84
CA PHE A 209 -24.49 -0.49 5.58
C PHE A 209 -24.75 0.99 5.27
N SER A 210 -25.12 1.79 6.28
CA SER A 210 -25.30 3.23 6.12
C SER A 210 -23.98 3.93 5.77
N MET A 211 -22.87 3.58 6.42
CA MET A 211 -21.55 4.14 6.10
C MET A 211 -21.11 3.78 4.68
N ILE A 212 -21.30 2.53 4.25
CA ILE A 212 -20.99 2.08 2.88
C ILE A 212 -21.90 2.80 1.87
N THR A 213 -23.17 3.03 2.21
CA THR A 213 -24.13 3.75 1.36
C THR A 213 -23.72 5.21 1.21
N LEU A 214 -23.39 5.90 2.30
CA LEU A 214 -22.89 7.27 2.26
C LEU A 214 -21.57 7.37 1.48
N LEU A 215 -20.68 6.39 1.63
CA LEU A 215 -19.43 6.31 0.86
C LEU A 215 -19.72 6.13 -0.64
N SER A 216 -20.74 5.34 -1.00
CA SER A 216 -21.16 5.13 -2.39
C SER A 216 -21.73 6.38 -3.07
N GLU A 217 -22.15 7.37 -2.29
CA GLU A 217 -22.64 8.68 -2.77
C GLU A 217 -21.52 9.71 -2.96
N THR A 218 -20.28 9.38 -2.56
CA THR A 218 -19.11 10.26 -2.76
C THR A 218 -18.51 10.12 -4.15
N LYS A 219 -17.59 11.03 -4.53
CA LYS A 219 -16.79 10.85 -5.74
C LYS A 219 -15.80 9.70 -5.53
N LEU A 220 -16.12 8.56 -6.13
CA LEU A 220 -15.29 7.36 -6.16
C LEU A 220 -14.70 7.19 -7.56
N ASP A 221 -13.45 6.73 -7.62
CA ASP A 221 -12.88 6.21 -8.87
C ASP A 221 -13.49 4.83 -9.22
N PRO A 222 -13.32 4.33 -10.46
CA PRO A 222 -13.93 3.07 -10.89
C PRO A 222 -13.56 1.85 -10.03
N ALA A 223 -12.33 1.79 -9.50
CA ALA A 223 -11.89 0.67 -8.67
C ALA A 223 -12.48 0.74 -7.26
N GLN A 224 -12.55 1.95 -6.68
CA GLN A 224 -13.23 2.20 -5.41
C GLN A 224 -14.72 1.91 -5.51
N TYR A 225 -15.35 2.24 -6.64
CA TYR A 225 -16.75 1.95 -6.89
C TYR A 225 -17.04 0.45 -6.85
N ASP A 226 -16.23 -0.38 -7.52
CA ASP A 226 -16.38 -1.83 -7.52
C ASP A 226 -16.20 -2.45 -6.12
N LEU A 227 -15.27 -1.93 -5.31
CA LEU A 227 -15.13 -2.33 -3.91
C LEU A 227 -16.37 -1.98 -3.08
N VAL A 228 -16.81 -0.73 -3.16
CA VAL A 228 -17.95 -0.24 -2.39
C VAL A 228 -19.21 -1.00 -2.78
N ARG A 229 -19.40 -1.30 -4.07
CA ARG A 229 -20.49 -2.16 -4.56
C ARG A 229 -20.41 -3.57 -3.97
N THR A 230 -19.23 -4.17 -3.94
CA THR A 230 -19.04 -5.53 -3.41
C THR A 230 -19.26 -5.59 -1.90
N ALA A 231 -18.77 -4.59 -1.17
CA ALA A 231 -18.98 -4.46 0.28
C ALA A 231 -20.46 -4.23 0.61
N LYS A 232 -21.16 -3.42 -0.20
CA LYS A 232 -22.60 -3.16 -0.07
C LYS A 232 -23.42 -4.43 -0.28
N SER A 233 -23.19 -5.13 -1.40
CA SER A 233 -23.87 -6.39 -1.71
C SER A 233 -23.63 -7.48 -0.66
N SER A 234 -22.41 -7.53 -0.10
CA SER A 234 -22.09 -8.45 1.00
C SER A 234 -22.85 -8.13 2.29
N CYS A 235 -22.99 -6.84 2.63
CA CYS A 235 -23.81 -6.42 3.78
C CYS A 235 -25.30 -6.73 3.58
N GLU A 236 -25.83 -6.52 2.38
CA GLU A 236 -27.21 -6.84 2.02
C GLU A 236 -27.48 -8.35 2.16
N GLY A 237 -26.59 -9.18 1.60
CA GLY A 237 -26.70 -10.64 1.73
C GLY A 237 -26.66 -11.12 3.18
N LEU A 238 -25.88 -10.44 4.04
CA LEU A 238 -25.81 -10.80 5.45
C LEU A 238 -27.06 -10.43 6.23
N LEU A 239 -27.60 -9.24 5.97
CA LEU A 239 -28.86 -8.80 6.56
C LEU A 239 -29.99 -9.76 6.15
N GLN A 240 -29.99 -10.23 4.90
CA GLN A 240 -30.95 -11.23 4.44
C GLN A 240 -30.81 -12.56 5.18
N ILE A 241 -29.57 -13.06 5.38
CA ILE A 241 -29.34 -14.29 6.15
C ILE A 241 -29.85 -14.14 7.59
N ILE A 242 -29.60 -12.98 8.22
CA ILE A 242 -30.10 -12.69 9.57
C ILE A 242 -31.64 -12.69 9.59
N ASP A 243 -32.27 -12.10 8.58
CA ASP A 243 -33.73 -12.03 8.44
C ASP A 243 -34.35 -13.42 8.22
N ASP A 244 -33.75 -14.24 7.36
CA ASP A 244 -34.20 -15.61 7.06
C ASP A 244 -34.07 -16.52 8.29
N LEU A 245 -32.98 -16.39 9.06
CA LEU A 245 -32.79 -17.10 10.33
C LEU A 245 -33.82 -16.69 11.38
N LEU A 246 -34.18 -15.42 11.43
CA LEU A 246 -35.22 -14.90 12.32
C LEU A 246 -36.61 -15.44 11.92
N TYR A 247 -36.88 -15.52 10.61
CA TYR A 247 -38.10 -16.14 10.08
C TYR A 247 -38.19 -17.64 10.43
N PHE A 248 -37.09 -18.37 10.26
CA PHE A 248 -36.99 -19.78 10.63
C PHE A 248 -37.18 -20.02 12.14
N SER A 249 -36.58 -19.17 12.98
CA SER A 249 -36.76 -19.20 14.44
C SER A 249 -38.23 -19.02 14.84
N LYS A 250 -38.94 -18.05 14.23
CA LYS A 250 -40.37 -17.82 14.47
C LYS A 250 -41.23 -19.03 14.09
N LEU A 251 -40.91 -19.68 12.98
CA LEU A 251 -41.60 -20.90 12.53
C LEU A 251 -41.40 -22.07 13.51
N GLN A 252 -40.17 -22.30 13.99
CA GLN A 252 -39.91 -23.38 14.96
C GLN A 252 -40.53 -23.11 16.34
N ALA A 253 -40.67 -21.84 16.74
CA ALA A 253 -41.31 -21.47 17.99
C ALA A 253 -42.85 -21.64 17.97
N GLY A 254 -43.44 -22.14 16.87
CA GLY A 254 -44.87 -22.40 16.75
C GLY A 254 -45.75 -21.14 16.81
N LYS A 255 -45.17 -19.95 16.60
CA LYS A 255 -45.90 -18.67 16.61
C LYS A 255 -46.27 -18.29 15.17
N VAL A 256 -47.40 -18.81 14.70
CA VAL A 256 -48.23 -18.17 13.66
C VAL A 256 -49.59 -17.88 14.27
#